data_AF-A0AAJ3QWU2-F1
#
_entry.id   AF-A0AAJ3QWU2-F1
#
_cell.length_a   1.000
_cell.length_b   1.000
_cell.length_c   1.000
_cell.angle_alpha   90.00
_cell.angle_beta   90.00
_cell.angle_gamma   90.00
#
_symmetry.space_group_name_H-M   'P 1'
#
loop_
_entity.id
_entity.type
_entity.pdbx_description
1 polymer ?
#
loop_
_entity_poly.entity_id
_entity_poly.type
_entity_poly.pdbx_seq_one_letter_code
_entity_poly.pdbx_strand_id
1 'polypeptide(L)' 'MKVEGFLVTQDLIDAACAIVVDMGGGFTAIDMEKALEKSGMPSDKSFRGADRILQKLRKGGHITFNGGRWHFI' A
#
# COMPACT_ATOMS: atom_id res chain seq x y z
N MET A 1 -9.42 4.57 7.00
CA MET A 1 -9.80 5.51 5.90
C MET A 1 -10.88 4.84 5.05
N LYS A 2 -11.84 5.56 4.46
CA LYS A 2 -12.87 4.94 3.57
C LYS A 2 -12.49 5.10 2.09
N VAL A 3 -12.47 4.01 1.34
CA VAL A 3 -12.34 3.98 -0.14
C VAL A 3 -13.68 3.47 -0.68
N GLU A 4 -14.47 4.34 -1.30
CA GLU A 4 -15.76 3.97 -1.92
C GLU A 4 -16.64 3.06 -1.03
N GLY A 5 -16.87 3.51 0.20
CA GLY A 5 -17.65 2.78 1.20
C GLY A 5 -16.95 1.59 1.85
N PHE A 6 -15.81 1.12 1.32
CA PHE A 6 -14.98 0.09 1.96
C PHE A 6 -14.10 0.72 3.05
N LEU A 7 -14.11 0.12 4.22
CA LEU A 7 -13.27 0.56 5.33
C LEU A 7 -11.87 -0.05 5.17
N VAL A 8 -10.89 0.79 4.84
CA VAL A 8 -9.48 0.43 4.93
C VAL A 8 -9.08 0.58 6.41
N THR A 9 -8.93 -0.56 7.08
CA THR A 9 -8.45 -0.69 8.46
C THR A 9 -6.93 -0.53 8.52
N GLN A 10 -6.40 -0.28 9.71
CA GLN A 10 -4.95 -0.22 9.90
C GLN A 10 -4.32 -1.61 9.71
N ASP A 11 -4.97 -2.66 10.20
CA ASP A 11 -4.51 -4.06 10.04
C ASP A 11 -4.31 -4.46 8.57
N LEU A 12 -5.21 -4.02 7.67
CA LEU A 12 -5.06 -4.25 6.22
C LEU A 12 -3.83 -3.55 5.64
N ILE A 13 -3.55 -2.33 6.11
CA ILE A 13 -2.38 -1.57 5.69
C ILE A 13 -1.12 -2.26 6.19
N ASP A 14 -1.11 -2.69 7.45
CA ASP A 14 0.05 -3.32 8.08
C ASP A 14 0.36 -4.67 7.42
N ALA A 15 -0.67 -5.47 7.10
CA ALA A 15 -0.53 -6.72 6.36
C ALA A 15 0.02 -6.49 4.94
N ALA A 16 -0.51 -5.50 4.21
CA ALA A 16 -0.02 -5.17 2.88
C ALA A 16 1.44 -4.66 2.91
N CYS A 17 1.76 -3.81 3.88
CA CYS A 17 3.13 -3.34 4.13
C CYS A 17 4.08 -4.50 4.44
N ALA A 18 3.68 -5.46 5.27
CA ALA A 18 4.52 -6.63 5.58
C ALA A 18 4.86 -7.43 4.32
N ILE A 19 3.90 -7.61 3.41
CA ILE A 19 4.12 -8.30 2.13
C ILE A 19 5.13 -7.54 1.26
N VAL A 20 4.97 -6.22 1.08
CA VAL A 20 5.88 -5.45 0.22
C VAL A 20 7.28 -5.27 0.83
N VAL A 21 7.40 -5.29 2.16
CA VAL A 21 8.70 -5.30 2.86
C VAL A 21 9.43 -6.62 2.60
N ASP A 22 8.73 -7.75 2.66
CA ASP A 22 9.31 -9.08 2.42
C ASP A 22 9.83 -9.27 0.99
N MET A 23 9.27 -8.52 0.01
CA MET A 23 9.76 -8.54 -1.37
C MET A 23 11.20 -8.01 -1.52
N GLY A 24 11.69 -7.25 -0.54
CA GLY A 24 13.04 -6.70 -0.52
C GLY A 24 13.26 -5.57 -1.54
N GLY A 25 13.95 -4.51 -1.13
CA GLY A 25 14.28 -3.38 -2.00
C GLY A 25 13.11 -2.40 -2.21
N GLY A 26 13.01 -1.85 -3.42
CA GLY A 26 11.95 -0.89 -3.77
C GLY A 26 10.75 -1.56 -4.42
N PHE A 27 9.54 -1.16 -4.02
CA PHE A 27 8.28 -1.71 -4.51
C PHE A 27 7.53 -0.72 -5.41
N THR A 28 6.64 -1.21 -6.25
CA THR A 28 5.78 -0.39 -7.11
C THR A 28 4.40 -0.22 -6.51
N ALA A 29 3.60 0.69 -7.08
CA ALA A 29 2.20 0.81 -6.70
C ALA A 29 1.39 -0.47 -6.97
N ILE A 30 1.75 -1.21 -8.02
CA ILE A 30 1.14 -2.49 -8.39
C ILE A 30 1.45 -3.57 -7.34
N ASP A 31 2.66 -3.56 -6.77
CA ASP A 31 3.03 -4.51 -5.72
C ASP A 31 2.19 -4.25 -4.46
N MET A 32 1.99 -2.98 -4.10
CA MET A 32 1.12 -2.59 -2.98
C MET A 32 -0.36 -2.94 -3.25
N GLU A 33 -0.84 -2.73 -4.47
CA GLU A 33 -2.19 -3.15 -4.89
C GLU A 33 -2.41 -4.66 -4.69
N LYS A 34 -1.49 -5.48 -5.21
CA LYS A 34 -1.55 -6.94 -5.04
C LYS A 34 -1.43 -7.37 -3.58
N ALA A 35 -0.61 -6.66 -2.79
CA ALA A 35 -0.49 -6.92 -1.35
C ALA A 35 -1.80 -6.61 -0.61
N LEU A 36 -2.51 -5.54 -1.00
CA LEU A 36 -3.82 -5.21 -0.45
C LEU A 36 -4.87 -6.25 -0.83
N GLU A 37 -4.87 -6.73 -2.08
CA GLU A 37 -5.74 -7.82 -2.52
C GLU A 37 -5.53 -9.09 -1.70
N LYS A 38 -4.26 -9.48 -1.51
CA LYS A 38 -3.90 -10.62 -0.68
C LYS A 38 -4.31 -10.45 0.79
N SER A 39 -4.34 -9.21 1.28
CA SER A 39 -4.75 -8.89 2.65
C SER A 39 -6.27 -8.88 2.82
N GLY A 40 -7.05 -9.02 1.73
CA GLY A 40 -8.51 -9.07 1.76
C GLY A 40 -9.21 -7.80 1.25
N MET A 41 -8.47 -6.88 0.63
CA MET A 41 -9.08 -5.74 -0.07
C MET A 41 -9.69 -6.20 -1.40
N PRO A 42 -10.94 -5.82 -1.73
CA PRO A 42 -11.52 -6.11 -3.04
C PRO A 42 -10.69 -5.51 -4.18
N SER A 43 -10.49 -6.26 -5.27
CA SER A 43 -9.65 -5.87 -6.41
C SER A 43 -10.18 -4.66 -7.18
N ASP A 44 -11.49 -4.42 -7.17
CA ASP A 44 -12.10 -3.21 -7.74
C ASP A 44 -11.71 -1.93 -6.97
N LYS A 45 -11.21 -2.07 -5.74
CA LYS A 45 -10.84 -0.97 -4.85
C LYS A 45 -9.36 -0.94 -4.51
N SER A 46 -8.63 -2.02 -4.73
CA SER A 46 -7.22 -2.20 -4.38
C SER A 46 -6.34 -1.11 -4.99
N PHE A 47 -6.53 -0.77 -6.26
CA PHE A 47 -5.77 0.28 -6.94
C PHE A 47 -5.92 1.67 -6.26
N ARG A 48 -7.16 2.10 -6.02
CA ARG A 48 -7.44 3.38 -5.34
C ARG A 48 -7.01 3.35 -3.87
N GLY A 49 -7.08 2.18 -3.24
CA GLY A 49 -6.56 1.93 -1.90
C GLY A 49 -5.06 2.12 -1.83
N ALA A 50 -4.33 1.46 -2.74
CA ALA A 50 -2.88 1.51 -2.84
C ALA A 50 -2.39 2.95 -2.99
N ASP A 51 -2.89 3.70 -3.98
CA ASP A 51 -2.46 5.09 -4.21
C ASP A 51 -2.65 5.97 -2.95
N ARG A 52 -3.81 5.89 -2.31
CA ARG A 52 -4.07 6.66 -1.09
C ARG A 52 -3.21 6.23 0.09
N ILE A 53 -2.95 4.93 0.25
CA ILE A 53 -2.09 4.41 1.31
C ILE A 53 -0.65 4.88 1.08
N LEU A 54 -0.14 4.79 -0.14
CA LEU A 54 1.19 5.28 -0.51
C LEU A 54 1.33 6.77 -0.22
N GLN A 55 0.34 7.58 -0.61
CA GLN A 55 0.34 9.01 -0.29
C GLN A 55 0.32 9.28 1.22
N LYS A 56 -0.44 8.50 2.00
CA LYS A 56 -0.48 8.62 3.46
C LYS A 56 0.85 8.25 4.10
N LEU A 57 1.43 7.10 3.72
CA LEU A 57 2.72 6.63 4.22
C LEU A 57 3.83 7.63 3.88
N ARG A 58 3.80 8.19 2.66
CA ARG A 58 4.75 9.23 2.23
C ARG A 58 4.62 10.51 3.06
N LYS A 59 3.39 10.99 3.28
CA LYS A 59 3.14 12.17 4.12
C LYS A 59 3.53 11.93 5.58
N GLY A 60 3.40 10.70 6.07
CA GLY A 60 3.86 10.29 7.40
C GLY A 60 5.37 10.09 7.50
N GLY A 61 6.12 10.16 6.39
CA GLY A 61 7.57 9.94 6.39
C GLY A 61 7.98 8.48 6.51
N HIS A 62 7.06 7.53 6.32
CA HIS A 62 7.36 6.09 6.38
C HIS A 62 7.95 5.53 5.09
N ILE A 63 7.67 6.20 3.95
CA ILE A 63 8.17 5.78 2.64
C ILE A 63 8.66 6.98 1.83
N THR A 64 9.60 6.70 0.92
CA THR A 64 10.13 7.62 -0.09
C THR A 64 9.92 7.05 -1.49
N PHE A 65 9.79 7.91 -2.50
CA PHE A 65 9.70 7.52 -3.90
C PHE A 65 10.98 7.96 -4.62
N ASN A 66 11.76 7.00 -5.12
CA ASN A 66 13.02 7.27 -5.80
C ASN A 66 13.21 6.31 -6.98
N GLY A 67 13.68 6.83 -8.12
CA GLY A 67 13.94 6.00 -9.32
C GLY A 67 12.73 5.20 -9.84
N GLY A 68 11.50 5.67 -9.65
CA GLY A 68 10.28 4.98 -10.07
C GLY A 68 9.75 3.93 -9.08
N ARG A 69 10.37 3.79 -7.90
CA ARG A 69 10.01 2.82 -6.87
C ARG A 69 9.80 3.49 -5.51
N TRP A 70 8.95 2.88 -4.70
CA TRP A 70 8.72 3.21 -3.31
C TRP A 70 9.67 2.43 -2.42
N HIS A 71 10.14 3.05 -1.34
CA HIS A 71 11.05 2.44 -0.37
C HIS A 71 10.58 2.81 1.03
N PHE A 72 10.62 1.87 1.96
CA PHE A 72 10.45 2.18 3.38
C PHE A 72 11.69 2.90 3.92
N ILE A 73 11.46 3.81 4.88
CA ILE A 73 12.49 4.61 5.58
C ILE A 73 12.59 4.10 7.01
#